data_AF-A0A969SKF7-F1
#
_entry.id   AF-A0A969SKF7-F1
#
_cell.length_a   1.000
_cell.length_b   1.000
_cell.length_c   1.000
_cell.angle_alpha   90.00
_cell.angle_beta   90.00
_cell.angle_gamma   90.00
#
_symmetry.space_group_name_H-M   'P 1'
#
loop_
_entity.id
_entity.type
_entity.pdbx_description
1 polymer ?
#
loop_
_entity_poly.entity_id
_entity_poly.type
_entity_poly.pdbx_seq_one_letter_code
_entity_poly.pdbx_strand_id
1 'polypeptide(L)'
;MPPCWLDHADEQPPAVEILAVENGLLHTPSRTLLPHTPTFFNVNALPFAYEPTAACPGWLSFLNSLWPDDPSSIATLQEWFGYALLPDTSQQKILLLIGQPCSGKGTIARILHALLGIENVASPTLSGLATNFGLEPLIGKLLATVADARLSGSHSLVVERLLSISGEDALTVDRKNRTHWTGKLDTRIMVLTNELPRFHDQSSALPRRFIVLRTAQSFYGREDPGLTQRLLVELPGILNWALAGLDRLRERGHFLQPESGQGDVELLHDAASPVSAFVRDCCRLDPAYQCRRTISITPISGTWRRRGIPVAGQEHFARDLLAAVVRGRVRDASGVISPPLTSEKRRNAWLQRRVRARQGSTRLSTSRKLACLRCPFSRDQWNRPLTCLTRCRNPRKTEGFPRQG
;
A
#
# COMPACT_ATOMS: atom_id res chain seq x y z
N MET A 1 -21.06 -18.41 -8.51
CA MET A 1 -20.21 -18.28 -9.70
C MET A 1 -20.20 -16.82 -10.10
N PRO A 2 -19.17 -16.31 -10.81
CA PRO A 2 -19.26 -15.00 -11.47
C PRO A 2 -20.37 -15.02 -12.54
N PRO A 3 -20.81 -13.86 -13.05
CA PRO A 3 -21.73 -13.81 -14.18
C PRO A 3 -21.12 -14.46 -15.43
N CYS A 4 -21.91 -15.22 -16.19
CA CYS A 4 -21.46 -15.87 -17.42
C CYS A 4 -22.60 -16.11 -18.41
N TRP A 5 -22.27 -16.19 -19.70
CA TRP A 5 -23.16 -16.73 -20.71
C TRP A 5 -23.18 -18.26 -20.62
N LEU A 6 -24.37 -18.86 -20.71
CA LEU A 6 -24.58 -20.31 -20.68
C LEU A 6 -24.43 -20.92 -22.08
N ASP A 7 -24.91 -20.21 -23.10
CA ASP A 7 -24.88 -20.59 -24.51
C ASP A 7 -24.29 -19.44 -25.35
N HIS A 8 -23.71 -19.77 -26.52
CA HIS A 8 -23.21 -18.79 -27.52
C HIS A 8 -22.24 -17.72 -26.96
N ALA A 9 -21.44 -18.05 -25.95
CA ALA A 9 -20.59 -17.10 -25.23
C ALA A 9 -19.60 -16.33 -26.13
N ASP A 10 -19.10 -16.94 -27.22
CA ASP A 10 -18.17 -16.33 -28.17
C ASP A 10 -18.85 -15.31 -29.11
N GLU A 11 -20.19 -15.31 -29.19
CA GLU A 11 -20.99 -14.37 -29.99
C GLU A 11 -21.50 -13.18 -29.16
N GLN A 12 -21.33 -13.22 -27.84
CA GLN A 12 -21.84 -12.22 -26.89
C GLN A 12 -20.74 -11.30 -26.36
N PRO A 13 -21.08 -10.10 -25.85
CA PRO A 13 -20.09 -9.25 -25.20
C PRO A 13 -19.56 -9.90 -23.91
N PRO A 14 -18.32 -9.60 -23.47
CA PRO A 14 -17.71 -10.28 -22.33
C PRO A 14 -18.57 -10.15 -21.05
N ALA A 15 -18.92 -11.27 -20.42
CA ALA A 15 -19.86 -11.29 -19.28
C ALA A 15 -19.40 -10.43 -18.08
N VAL A 16 -18.09 -10.18 -17.94
CA VAL A 16 -17.51 -9.27 -16.94
C VAL A 16 -17.72 -7.78 -17.22
N GLU A 17 -18.24 -7.43 -18.40
CA GLU A 17 -18.58 -6.06 -18.81
C GLU A 17 -20.10 -5.83 -18.89
N ILE A 18 -20.91 -6.86 -18.61
CA ILE A 18 -22.36 -6.81 -18.52
C ILE A 18 -22.77 -6.48 -17.07
N LEU A 19 -23.61 -5.46 -16.92
CA LEU A 19 -24.25 -5.10 -15.65
C LEU A 19 -25.76 -5.37 -15.74
N ALA A 20 -26.27 -6.32 -14.96
CA ALA A 20 -27.70 -6.60 -14.91
C ALA A 20 -28.43 -5.49 -14.13
N VAL A 21 -29.35 -4.80 -14.79
CA VAL A 21 -30.21 -3.72 -14.26
C VAL A 21 -31.68 -4.12 -14.37
N GLU A 22 -32.58 -3.37 -13.74
CA GLU A 22 -34.02 -3.70 -13.72
C GLU A 22 -34.59 -3.93 -15.14
N ASN A 23 -34.25 -3.04 -16.08
CA ASN A 23 -34.77 -3.04 -17.45
C ASN A 23 -33.93 -3.82 -18.48
N GLY A 24 -32.86 -4.52 -18.07
CA GLY A 24 -32.10 -5.38 -18.99
C GLY A 24 -30.66 -5.68 -18.57
N LEU A 25 -29.85 -6.09 -19.54
CA LEU A 25 -28.43 -6.39 -19.40
C LEU A 25 -27.62 -5.28 -20.07
N LEU A 26 -27.08 -4.35 -19.29
CA LEU A 26 -26.31 -3.21 -19.79
C LEU A 26 -24.88 -3.64 -20.13
N HIS A 27 -24.53 -3.65 -21.42
CA HIS A 27 -23.14 -3.75 -21.84
C HIS A 27 -22.44 -2.41 -21.58
N THR A 28 -21.58 -2.39 -20.56
CA THR A 28 -21.03 -1.13 -20.04
C THR A 28 -20.17 -0.35 -21.04
N PRO A 29 -19.28 -0.91 -21.87
CA PRO A 29 -18.45 -0.13 -22.81
C PRO A 29 -19.27 0.58 -23.89
N SER A 30 -20.24 -0.10 -24.52
CA SER A 30 -21.03 0.47 -25.62
C SER A 30 -22.32 1.17 -25.19
N ARG A 31 -22.61 1.18 -23.88
CA ARG A 31 -23.87 1.71 -23.30
C ARG A 31 -25.14 1.06 -23.86
N THR A 32 -25.01 -0.12 -24.47
CA THR A 32 -26.12 -0.85 -25.10
C THR A 32 -26.87 -1.67 -24.06
N LEU A 33 -28.18 -1.46 -23.96
CA LEU A 33 -29.06 -2.28 -23.13
C LEU A 33 -29.58 -3.46 -23.95
N LEU A 34 -29.14 -4.67 -23.60
CA LEU A 34 -29.68 -5.92 -24.15
C LEU A 34 -30.92 -6.35 -23.33
N PRO A 35 -31.89 -7.07 -23.91
CA PRO A 35 -32.99 -7.63 -23.14
C PRO A 35 -32.50 -8.68 -22.13
N HIS A 36 -33.23 -8.87 -21.05
CA HIS A 36 -33.02 -10.01 -20.15
C HIS A 36 -33.21 -11.33 -20.91
N THR A 37 -32.33 -12.29 -20.66
CA THR A 37 -32.34 -13.60 -21.32
C THR A 37 -31.92 -14.70 -20.33
N PRO A 38 -32.55 -15.89 -20.35
CA PRO A 38 -32.10 -17.02 -19.52
C PRO A 38 -30.71 -17.54 -19.90
N THR A 39 -30.15 -17.13 -21.05
CA THR A 39 -28.78 -17.48 -21.45
C THR A 39 -27.71 -16.68 -20.70
N PHE A 40 -28.06 -15.62 -19.96
CA PHE A 40 -27.15 -14.93 -19.05
C PHE A 40 -27.39 -15.39 -17.62
N PHE A 41 -26.38 -16.02 -17.01
CA PHE A 41 -26.42 -16.39 -15.60
C PHE A 41 -25.83 -15.26 -14.74
N ASN A 42 -26.66 -14.70 -13.86
CA ASN A 42 -26.27 -13.74 -12.83
C ASN A 42 -26.99 -14.06 -11.50
N VAL A 43 -26.34 -13.71 -10.38
CA VAL A 43 -26.89 -13.98 -9.02
C VAL A 43 -27.73 -12.81 -8.50
N ASN A 44 -27.54 -11.62 -9.04
CA ASN A 44 -28.29 -10.41 -8.70
C ASN A 44 -28.42 -9.47 -9.91
N ALA A 45 -29.39 -8.57 -9.86
CA ALA A 45 -29.57 -7.44 -10.75
C ALA A 45 -29.82 -6.19 -9.92
N LEU A 46 -29.50 -5.01 -10.46
CA LEU A 46 -29.69 -3.74 -9.75
C LEU A 46 -31.18 -3.36 -9.72
N PRO A 47 -31.71 -2.90 -8.57
CA PRO A 47 -33.15 -2.63 -8.37
C PRO A 47 -33.57 -1.24 -8.90
N PHE A 48 -33.00 -0.84 -10.06
CA PHE A 48 -33.33 0.37 -10.78
C PHE A 48 -32.96 0.23 -12.26
N ALA A 49 -33.68 0.95 -13.12
CA ALA A 49 -33.46 0.97 -14.56
C ALA A 49 -32.17 1.72 -14.96
N TYR A 50 -31.57 1.30 -16.07
CA TYR A 50 -30.61 2.13 -16.81
C TYR A 50 -31.37 3.09 -17.74
N GLU A 51 -31.14 4.39 -17.56
CA GLU A 51 -31.77 5.47 -18.33
C GLU A 51 -30.67 6.38 -18.93
N PRO A 52 -30.40 6.34 -20.26
CA PRO A 52 -29.29 7.07 -20.87
C PRO A 52 -29.29 8.60 -20.67
N THR A 53 -30.46 9.19 -20.39
CA THR A 53 -30.64 10.64 -20.18
C THR A 53 -30.83 11.04 -18.72
N ALA A 54 -30.77 10.10 -17.77
CA ALA A 54 -30.93 10.42 -16.36
C ALA A 54 -29.74 11.23 -15.82
N ALA A 55 -30.03 12.22 -14.99
CA ALA A 55 -29.07 13.12 -14.36
C ALA A 55 -29.12 12.99 -12.83
N CYS A 56 -28.03 13.39 -12.16
CA CYS A 56 -27.90 13.35 -10.71
C CYS A 56 -27.49 14.72 -10.11
N PRO A 57 -28.34 15.76 -10.26
CA PRO A 57 -28.01 17.12 -9.81
C PRO A 57 -27.87 17.24 -8.28
N GLY A 58 -28.66 16.50 -7.50
CA GLY A 58 -28.55 16.43 -6.05
C GLY A 58 -27.25 15.76 -5.61
N TRP A 59 -26.82 14.70 -6.30
CA TRP A 59 -25.54 14.02 -6.07
C TRP A 59 -24.36 14.95 -6.36
N LEU A 60 -24.36 15.63 -7.50
CA LEU A 60 -23.31 16.60 -7.84
C LEU A 60 -23.28 17.77 -6.85
N SER A 61 -24.45 18.31 -6.47
CA SER A 61 -24.55 19.35 -5.43
C SER A 61 -24.02 18.87 -4.08
N PHE A 62 -24.29 17.62 -3.70
CA PHE A 62 -23.78 17.01 -2.48
C PHE A 62 -22.25 16.86 -2.54
N LEU A 63 -21.68 16.33 -3.61
CA LEU A 63 -20.22 16.18 -3.75
C LEU A 63 -19.49 17.53 -3.76
N ASN A 64 -20.03 18.54 -4.45
CA ASN A 64 -19.52 19.91 -4.42
C ASN A 64 -19.56 20.51 -3.00
N SER A 65 -20.51 20.12 -2.16
CA SER A 65 -20.54 20.56 -0.74
C SER A 65 -19.46 19.90 0.13
N LEU A 66 -18.89 18.77 -0.29
CA LEU A 66 -17.77 18.11 0.42
C LEU A 66 -16.40 18.65 -0.03
N TRP A 67 -16.32 19.07 -1.30
CA TRP A 67 -15.11 19.48 -2.01
C TRP A 67 -15.36 20.73 -2.90
N PRO A 68 -15.69 21.90 -2.31
CA PRO A 68 -16.05 23.09 -3.08
C PRO A 68 -14.94 23.57 -4.03
N ASP A 69 -13.70 23.48 -3.58
CA ASP A 69 -12.51 23.92 -4.32
C ASP A 69 -11.64 22.75 -4.83
N ASP A 70 -12.14 21.51 -4.76
CA ASP A 70 -11.41 20.30 -5.17
C ASP A 70 -12.24 19.39 -6.11
N PRO A 71 -12.43 19.80 -7.38
CA PRO A 71 -13.05 18.95 -8.39
C PRO A 71 -12.21 17.68 -8.71
N SER A 72 -10.93 17.63 -8.31
CA SER A 72 -10.08 16.45 -8.56
C SER A 72 -10.46 15.28 -7.64
N SER A 73 -10.78 15.54 -6.37
CA SER A 73 -11.37 14.52 -5.48
C SER A 73 -12.72 14.00 -5.98
N ILE A 74 -13.56 14.88 -6.56
CA ILE A 74 -14.83 14.48 -7.17
C ILE A 74 -14.60 13.59 -8.40
N ALA A 75 -13.65 13.95 -9.27
CA ALA A 75 -13.29 13.17 -10.45
C ALA A 75 -12.69 11.79 -10.10
N THR A 76 -11.81 11.71 -9.11
CA THR A 76 -11.25 10.44 -8.62
C THR A 76 -12.31 9.58 -7.91
N LEU A 77 -13.28 10.19 -7.21
CA LEU A 77 -14.42 9.46 -6.63
C LEU A 77 -15.34 8.89 -7.72
N GLN A 78 -15.59 9.64 -8.79
CA GLN A 78 -16.36 9.19 -9.97
C GLN A 78 -15.72 7.97 -10.63
N GLU A 79 -14.39 8.03 -10.82
CA GLU A 79 -13.59 6.92 -11.34
C GLU A 79 -13.65 5.69 -10.43
N TRP A 80 -13.63 5.88 -9.10
CA TRP A 80 -13.77 4.78 -8.14
C TRP A 80 -15.18 4.16 -8.16
N PHE A 81 -16.23 4.98 -8.27
CA PHE A 81 -17.61 4.50 -8.43
C PHE A 81 -17.75 3.65 -9.70
N GLY A 82 -17.23 4.14 -10.83
CA GLY A 82 -17.20 3.39 -12.09
C GLY A 82 -16.43 2.07 -11.99
N TYR A 83 -15.24 2.11 -11.39
CA TYR A 83 -14.38 0.95 -11.15
C TYR A 83 -15.02 -0.10 -10.23
N ALA A 84 -15.88 0.31 -9.30
CA ALA A 84 -16.54 -0.60 -8.38
C ALA A 84 -17.60 -1.49 -9.06
N LEU A 85 -18.21 -1.03 -10.17
CA LEU A 85 -19.35 -1.68 -10.85
C LEU A 85 -19.04 -3.07 -11.44
N LEU A 86 -17.81 -3.29 -11.88
CA LEU A 86 -17.39 -4.51 -12.61
C LEU A 86 -16.41 -5.35 -11.78
N PRO A 87 -16.28 -6.68 -11.99
CA PRO A 87 -15.33 -7.55 -11.27
C PRO A 87 -13.86 -7.34 -11.69
N ASP A 88 -13.41 -6.08 -11.81
CA ASP A 88 -12.04 -5.69 -12.14
C ASP A 88 -11.22 -5.43 -10.86
N THR A 89 -9.98 -5.94 -10.80
CA THR A 89 -9.01 -5.68 -9.71
C THR A 89 -7.63 -5.22 -10.23
N SER A 90 -7.49 -4.99 -11.53
CA SER A 90 -6.25 -4.67 -12.25
C SER A 90 -5.52 -3.40 -11.77
N GLN A 91 -6.24 -2.43 -11.21
CA GLN A 91 -5.66 -1.19 -10.69
C GLN A 91 -4.87 -1.40 -9.39
N GLN A 92 -5.14 -2.50 -8.67
CA GLN A 92 -4.49 -2.85 -7.40
C GLN A 92 -4.55 -1.73 -6.34
N LYS A 93 -5.72 -1.08 -6.26
CA LYS A 93 -6.00 0.07 -5.38
C LYS A 93 -7.02 -0.21 -4.26
N ILE A 94 -6.88 0.56 -3.19
CA ILE A 94 -7.79 0.66 -2.04
C ILE A 94 -8.17 2.14 -1.90
N LEU A 95 -9.46 2.47 -1.83
CA LEU A 95 -9.87 3.84 -1.52
C LEU A 95 -9.82 4.08 -0.01
N LEU A 96 -9.22 5.17 0.42
CA LEU A 96 -9.24 5.66 1.79
C LEU A 96 -9.93 7.02 1.84
N LEU A 97 -11.13 7.06 2.43
CA LEU A 97 -11.94 8.26 2.57
C LEU A 97 -11.84 8.80 4.01
N ILE A 98 -11.23 9.97 4.16
CA ILE A 98 -10.90 10.61 5.44
C ILE A 98 -11.76 11.87 5.63
N GLY A 99 -12.05 12.22 6.89
CA GLY A 99 -12.62 13.52 7.28
C GLY A 99 -13.24 13.47 8.66
N GLN A 100 -13.77 14.57 9.18
CA GLN A 100 -14.36 14.61 10.52
C GLN A 100 -15.65 13.75 10.63
N PRO A 101 -16.17 13.50 11.85
CA PRO A 101 -17.54 13.06 12.02
C PRO A 101 -18.52 13.91 11.21
N CYS A 102 -19.58 13.28 10.70
CA CYS A 102 -20.60 13.92 9.85
C CYS A 102 -20.08 14.61 8.57
N SER A 103 -18.90 14.23 8.05
CA SER A 103 -18.32 14.74 6.78
C SER A 103 -18.83 14.05 5.50
N GLY A 104 -20.09 13.62 5.46
CA GLY A 104 -20.70 13.00 4.26
C GLY A 104 -20.22 11.58 3.87
N LYS A 105 -19.10 11.08 4.42
CA LYS A 105 -18.53 9.74 4.09
C LYS A 105 -19.53 8.58 4.11
N GLY A 106 -20.40 8.56 5.12
CA GLY A 106 -21.45 7.54 5.24
C GLY A 106 -22.53 7.62 4.16
N THR A 107 -22.79 8.82 3.62
CA THR A 107 -23.69 9.02 2.48
C THR A 107 -23.05 8.54 1.18
N ILE A 108 -21.78 8.86 0.94
CA ILE A 108 -21.02 8.30 -0.20
C ILE A 108 -21.08 6.78 -0.19
N ALA A 109 -20.80 6.15 0.96
CA ALA A 109 -20.82 4.69 1.09
C ALA A 109 -22.21 4.09 0.84
N ARG A 110 -23.27 4.63 1.47
CA ARG A 110 -24.65 4.15 1.29
C ARG A 110 -25.15 4.27 -0.15
N ILE A 111 -24.79 5.34 -0.86
CA ILE A 111 -25.14 5.51 -2.28
C ILE A 111 -24.36 4.52 -3.15
N LEU A 112 -23.06 4.30 -2.90
CA LEU A 112 -22.29 3.28 -3.60
C LEU A 112 -22.83 1.85 -3.33
N HIS A 113 -23.31 1.57 -2.11
CA HIS A 113 -23.90 0.28 -1.76
C HIS A 113 -25.23 0.03 -2.49
N ALA A 114 -26.04 1.06 -2.67
CA ALA A 114 -27.26 0.97 -3.45
C ALA A 114 -26.98 0.85 -4.96
N LEU A 115 -26.01 1.60 -5.48
CA LEU A 115 -25.56 1.57 -6.87
C LEU A 115 -25.02 0.19 -7.29
N LEU A 116 -24.31 -0.51 -6.38
CA LEU A 116 -23.82 -1.87 -6.61
C LEU A 116 -24.86 -2.95 -6.31
N GLY A 117 -25.97 -2.61 -5.63
CA GLY A 117 -26.85 -3.56 -4.98
C GLY A 117 -26.21 -4.18 -3.72
N ILE A 118 -26.99 -4.30 -2.64
CA ILE A 118 -26.47 -4.77 -1.33
C ILE A 118 -25.86 -6.17 -1.40
N GLU A 119 -26.33 -7.02 -2.31
CA GLU A 119 -25.79 -8.38 -2.53
C GLU A 119 -24.38 -8.41 -3.14
N ASN A 120 -23.89 -7.30 -3.70
CA ASN A 120 -22.51 -7.20 -4.17
C ASN A 120 -21.56 -6.58 -3.14
N VAL A 121 -22.05 -6.24 -1.94
CA VAL A 121 -21.28 -5.58 -0.89
C VAL A 121 -21.04 -6.51 0.31
N ALA A 122 -19.90 -6.32 0.96
CA ALA A 122 -19.62 -6.76 2.33
C ALA A 122 -19.12 -5.58 3.17
N SER A 123 -19.38 -5.59 4.48
CA SER A 123 -18.89 -4.57 5.42
C SER A 123 -18.05 -5.18 6.56
N PRO A 124 -16.83 -5.68 6.28
CA PRO A 124 -15.95 -6.25 7.30
C PRO A 124 -15.29 -5.17 8.16
N THR A 125 -14.94 -5.51 9.40
CA THR A 125 -14.00 -4.70 10.21
C THR A 125 -12.56 -5.13 9.93
N LEU A 126 -11.58 -4.25 10.16
CA LEU A 126 -10.15 -4.60 9.99
C LEU A 126 -9.75 -5.80 10.85
N SER A 127 -10.15 -5.81 12.12
CA SER A 127 -9.92 -6.96 13.02
C SER A 127 -10.63 -8.23 12.55
N GLY A 128 -11.79 -8.11 11.89
CA GLY A 128 -12.53 -9.23 11.30
C GLY A 128 -11.74 -9.92 10.19
N LEU A 129 -11.09 -9.16 9.30
CA LEU A 129 -10.24 -9.69 8.21
C LEU A 129 -9.03 -10.50 8.72
N ALA A 130 -8.62 -10.30 9.98
CA ALA A 130 -7.56 -11.08 10.64
C ALA A 130 -8.07 -12.34 11.37
N THR A 131 -9.34 -12.73 11.20
CA THR A 131 -9.89 -13.99 11.70
C THR A 131 -9.97 -15.04 10.58
N ASN A 132 -9.93 -16.34 10.93
CA ASN A 132 -9.88 -17.44 9.96
C ASN A 132 -11.01 -17.37 8.90
N PHE A 133 -12.25 -17.13 9.36
CA PHE A 133 -13.43 -17.00 8.51
C PHE A 133 -13.69 -15.58 8.00
N GLY A 134 -12.80 -14.62 8.31
CA GLY A 134 -12.98 -13.19 8.02
C GLY A 134 -13.06 -12.83 6.53
N LEU A 135 -12.60 -13.74 5.66
CA LEU A 135 -12.65 -13.59 4.21
C LEU A 135 -13.83 -14.30 3.55
N GLU A 136 -14.55 -15.21 4.23
CA GLU A 136 -15.71 -15.90 3.64
C GLU A 136 -16.81 -14.92 3.15
N PRO A 137 -17.13 -13.83 3.88
CA PRO A 137 -18.10 -12.84 3.41
C PRO A 137 -17.72 -12.08 2.13
N LEU A 138 -16.46 -12.16 1.67
CA LEU A 138 -15.98 -11.44 0.48
C LEU A 138 -16.13 -12.25 -0.82
N ILE A 139 -16.36 -13.57 -0.72
CA ILE A 139 -16.41 -14.46 -1.89
C ILE A 139 -17.57 -14.03 -2.81
N GLY A 140 -17.23 -13.53 -4.00
CA GLY A 140 -18.20 -13.04 -4.99
C GLY A 140 -18.77 -11.64 -4.72
N LYS A 141 -18.13 -10.84 -3.85
CA LYS A 141 -18.52 -9.45 -3.60
C LYS A 141 -17.63 -8.48 -4.38
N LEU A 142 -18.24 -7.45 -4.97
CA LEU A 142 -17.57 -6.39 -5.72
C LEU A 142 -16.89 -5.37 -4.79
N LEU A 143 -17.45 -5.11 -3.60
CA LEU A 143 -16.94 -4.08 -2.67
C LEU A 143 -16.93 -4.55 -1.21
N ALA A 144 -15.75 -4.45 -0.57
CA ALA A 144 -15.59 -4.52 0.87
C ALA A 144 -15.49 -3.09 1.45
N THR A 145 -16.48 -2.69 2.26
CA THR A 145 -16.49 -1.37 2.93
C THR A 145 -16.12 -1.52 4.40
N VAL A 146 -14.93 -1.04 4.74
CA VAL A 146 -14.41 -1.04 6.12
C VAL A 146 -14.79 0.30 6.77
N ALA A 147 -15.71 0.25 7.75
CA ALA A 147 -16.06 1.41 8.57
C ALA A 147 -15.23 1.46 9.86
N ASP A 148 -14.78 2.67 10.23
CA ASP A 148 -13.94 3.00 11.39
C ASP A 148 -12.64 2.17 11.47
N ALA A 149 -11.59 2.67 10.80
CA ALA A 149 -10.30 2.00 10.60
C ALA A 149 -9.40 1.88 11.86
N ARG A 150 -10.00 1.73 13.06
CA ARG A 150 -9.26 1.48 14.31
C ARG A 150 -8.68 0.06 14.28
N LEU A 151 -7.37 0.00 14.14
CA LEU A 151 -6.62 -1.26 14.21
C LEU A 151 -6.50 -1.72 15.67
N SER A 152 -7.24 -2.77 16.02
CA SER A 152 -7.06 -3.53 17.26
C SER A 152 -6.74 -5.00 16.93
N GLY A 153 -5.70 -5.56 17.55
CA GLY A 153 -5.25 -6.94 17.32
C GLY A 153 -4.04 -7.03 16.38
N SER A 154 -3.98 -8.08 15.54
CA SER A 154 -2.81 -8.40 14.73
C SER A 154 -2.67 -7.52 13.49
N HIS A 155 -1.97 -6.38 13.61
CA HIS A 155 -1.73 -5.45 12.51
C HIS A 155 -1.10 -6.11 11.27
N SER A 156 -0.19 -7.08 11.45
CA SER A 156 0.53 -7.72 10.34
C SER A 156 -0.39 -8.55 9.45
N LEU A 157 -1.29 -9.35 10.03
CA LEU A 157 -2.23 -10.16 9.24
C LEU A 157 -3.28 -9.29 8.53
N VAL A 158 -3.69 -8.16 9.12
CA VAL A 158 -4.54 -7.17 8.41
C VAL A 158 -3.80 -6.61 7.20
N VAL A 159 -2.55 -6.17 7.37
CA VAL A 159 -1.72 -5.67 6.26
C VAL A 159 -1.54 -6.73 5.18
N GLU A 160 -1.24 -7.98 5.55
CA GLU A 160 -1.13 -9.13 4.64
C GLU A 160 -2.42 -9.33 3.84
N ARG A 161 -3.59 -9.43 4.49
CA ARG A 161 -4.86 -9.62 3.76
C ARG A 161 -5.19 -8.44 2.85
N LEU A 162 -4.95 -7.19 3.28
CA LEU A 162 -5.11 -6.02 2.41
C LEU A 162 -4.17 -6.08 1.19
N LEU A 163 -2.93 -6.53 1.38
CA LEU A 163 -1.93 -6.69 0.32
C LEU A 163 -2.21 -7.87 -0.63
N SER A 164 -2.93 -8.91 -0.20
CA SER A 164 -3.33 -9.98 -1.11
C SER A 164 -4.62 -9.68 -1.86
N ILE A 165 -5.67 -9.21 -1.18
CA ILE A 165 -6.97 -8.89 -1.82
C ILE A 165 -6.77 -7.81 -2.89
N SER A 166 -6.13 -6.69 -2.55
CA SER A 166 -5.85 -5.62 -3.53
C SER A 166 -4.64 -5.90 -4.43
N GLY A 167 -4.07 -7.11 -4.38
CA GLY A 167 -2.87 -7.50 -5.13
C GLY A 167 -3.13 -8.52 -6.23
N GLU A 168 -4.38 -8.96 -6.35
CA GLU A 168 -4.80 -10.08 -7.22
C GLU A 168 -4.21 -11.45 -6.84
N ASP A 169 -3.63 -11.56 -5.64
CA ASP A 169 -3.10 -12.82 -5.12
C ASP A 169 -4.22 -13.86 -4.94
N ALA A 170 -3.92 -15.12 -5.27
CA ALA A 170 -4.80 -16.23 -4.97
C ALA A 170 -4.81 -16.51 -3.45
N LEU A 171 -5.97 -16.43 -2.83
CA LEU A 171 -6.18 -16.61 -1.40
C LEU A 171 -6.93 -17.92 -1.11
N THR A 172 -6.43 -18.69 -0.15
CA THR A 172 -7.23 -19.73 0.51
C THR A 172 -8.05 -19.10 1.64
N VAL A 173 -9.36 -19.31 1.58
CA VAL A 173 -10.37 -18.79 2.50
C VAL A 173 -11.02 -19.98 3.21
N ASP A 174 -10.85 -20.05 4.53
CA ASP A 174 -11.58 -21.01 5.36
C ASP A 174 -13.06 -20.67 5.39
N ARG A 175 -13.91 -21.70 5.38
CA ARG A 175 -15.36 -21.57 5.31
C ARG A 175 -16.05 -22.35 6.41
N LYS A 176 -17.02 -21.75 7.09
CA LYS A 176 -17.62 -22.38 8.27
C LYS A 176 -18.45 -23.60 7.86
N ASN A 177 -18.06 -24.77 8.38
CA ASN A 177 -18.68 -26.08 8.10
C ASN A 177 -18.67 -26.47 6.60
N ARG A 178 -17.68 -25.99 5.83
CA ARG A 178 -17.50 -26.30 4.41
C ARG A 178 -16.01 -26.52 4.10
N THR A 179 -15.69 -27.02 2.91
CA THR A 179 -14.32 -27.02 2.40
C THR A 179 -13.82 -25.58 2.21
N HIS A 180 -12.50 -25.37 2.34
CA HIS A 180 -11.89 -24.09 1.99
C HIS A 180 -12.15 -23.77 0.51
N TRP A 181 -12.25 -22.48 0.20
CA TRP A 181 -12.27 -21.98 -1.17
C TRP A 181 -10.90 -21.37 -1.49
N THR A 182 -10.43 -21.50 -2.72
CA THR A 182 -9.13 -20.94 -3.15
C THR A 182 -9.30 -20.25 -4.50
N GLY A 183 -8.91 -18.98 -4.59
CA GLY A 183 -9.03 -18.16 -5.80
C GLY A 183 -8.68 -16.69 -5.59
N LYS A 184 -8.78 -15.87 -6.64
CA LYS A 184 -8.70 -14.41 -6.54
C LYS A 184 -10.03 -13.85 -6.05
N LEU A 185 -10.01 -12.88 -5.13
CA LEU A 185 -11.19 -12.13 -4.72
C LEU A 185 -11.34 -10.88 -5.60
N ASP A 186 -12.38 -10.81 -6.42
CA ASP A 186 -12.68 -9.69 -7.33
C ASP A 186 -13.30 -8.49 -6.57
N THR A 187 -12.75 -8.15 -5.40
CA THR A 187 -13.32 -7.25 -4.41
C THR A 187 -12.47 -5.99 -4.24
N ARG A 188 -12.99 -4.82 -4.65
CA ARG A 188 -12.41 -3.53 -4.28
C ARG A 188 -12.54 -3.32 -2.76
N ILE A 189 -11.55 -2.68 -2.14
CA ILE A 189 -11.63 -2.28 -0.72
C ILE A 189 -11.79 -0.76 -0.63
N MET A 190 -12.78 -0.32 0.14
CA MET A 190 -12.99 1.08 0.52
C MET A 190 -12.94 1.19 2.05
N VAL A 191 -12.09 2.08 2.57
CA VAL A 191 -11.87 2.31 4.00
C VAL A 191 -12.39 3.69 4.37
N LEU A 192 -13.31 3.76 5.33
CA LEU A 192 -13.94 4.98 5.83
C LEU A 192 -13.40 5.28 7.22
N THR A 193 -12.74 6.42 7.40
CA THR A 193 -12.07 6.76 8.67
C THR A 193 -12.20 8.23 9.03
N ASN A 194 -12.02 8.53 10.32
CA ASN A 194 -11.90 9.91 10.79
C ASN A 194 -10.42 10.37 10.88
N GLU A 195 -9.51 9.45 11.16
CA GLU A 195 -8.07 9.70 11.29
C GLU A 195 -7.25 8.80 10.36
N LEU A 196 -5.99 9.18 10.11
CA LEU A 196 -5.10 8.42 9.23
C LEU A 196 -4.72 7.06 9.88
N PRO A 197 -5.03 5.91 9.27
CA PRO A 197 -4.81 4.60 9.86
C PRO A 197 -3.33 4.23 9.91
N ARG A 198 -2.84 3.81 11.08
CA ARG A 198 -1.43 3.48 11.31
C ARG A 198 -1.14 2.00 11.04
N PHE A 199 -0.92 1.68 9.77
CA PHE A 199 -0.46 0.36 9.34
C PHE A 199 1.05 0.20 9.59
N HIS A 200 1.45 -0.88 10.28
CA HIS A 200 2.85 -1.25 10.44
C HIS A 200 3.30 -2.14 9.26
N ASP A 201 3.48 -1.54 8.08
CA ASP A 201 3.91 -2.23 6.86
C ASP A 201 5.42 -2.10 6.62
N GLN A 202 6.17 -3.13 7.03
CA GLN A 202 7.62 -3.24 6.82
C GLN A 202 8.04 -3.20 5.34
N SER A 203 7.14 -3.55 4.41
CA SER A 203 7.42 -3.56 2.96
C SER A 203 7.27 -2.19 2.29
N SER A 204 6.56 -1.26 2.94
CA SER A 204 6.18 0.05 2.36
C SER A 204 5.42 -0.07 1.02
N ALA A 205 4.70 -1.18 0.83
CA ALA A 205 3.89 -1.47 -0.35
C ALA A 205 2.45 -0.98 -0.19
N LEU A 206 1.85 -1.14 0.99
CA LEU A 206 0.45 -0.79 1.26
C LEU A 206 0.15 0.71 1.05
N PRO A 207 1.03 1.67 1.45
CA PRO A 207 0.82 3.09 1.15
C PRO A 207 0.64 3.40 -0.34
N ARG A 208 1.26 2.63 -1.24
CA ARG A 208 1.18 2.85 -2.70
C ARG A 208 -0.14 2.36 -3.31
N ARG A 209 -0.88 1.54 -2.57
CA ARG A 209 -2.19 1.01 -2.98
C ARG A 209 -3.33 1.91 -2.56
N PHE A 210 -3.11 2.80 -1.59
CA PHE A 210 -4.13 3.79 -1.27
C PHE A 210 -4.30 4.81 -2.39
N ILE A 211 -5.57 5.17 -2.62
CA ILE A 211 -6.01 6.46 -3.15
C ILE A 211 -6.61 7.17 -1.93
N VAL A 212 -6.17 8.38 -1.62
CA VAL A 212 -6.65 9.11 -0.44
C VAL A 212 -7.50 10.29 -0.86
N LEU A 213 -8.75 10.31 -0.38
CA LEU A 213 -9.67 11.43 -0.52
C LEU A 213 -9.98 11.99 0.87
N ARG A 214 -9.77 13.29 1.07
CA ARG A 214 -10.09 13.98 2.32
C ARG A 214 -11.28 14.91 2.12
N THR A 215 -12.42 14.56 2.71
CA THR A 215 -13.60 15.45 2.78
C THR A 215 -13.28 16.70 3.62
N ALA A 216 -13.52 17.89 3.07
CA ALA A 216 -13.11 19.15 3.69
C ALA A 216 -14.12 19.65 4.76
N GLN A 217 -15.41 19.46 4.51
CA GLN A 217 -16.50 19.97 5.35
C GLN A 217 -17.04 18.94 6.35
N SER A 218 -17.59 19.43 7.48
CA SER A 218 -18.42 18.63 8.39
C SER A 218 -19.80 19.29 8.52
N PHE A 219 -20.83 18.46 8.50
CA PHE A 219 -22.24 18.89 8.57
C PHE A 219 -22.83 18.72 9.97
N TYR A 220 -21.99 18.56 11.00
CA TYR A 220 -22.43 18.40 12.39
C TYR A 220 -23.36 19.56 12.82
N GLY A 221 -24.55 19.23 13.30
CA GLY A 221 -25.59 20.22 13.64
C GLY A 221 -26.28 20.89 12.44
N ARG A 222 -25.96 20.49 11.21
CA ARG A 222 -26.59 20.88 9.93
C ARG A 222 -26.88 19.64 9.06
N GLU A 223 -27.21 18.54 9.74
CA GLU A 223 -27.41 17.23 9.11
C GLU A 223 -28.78 17.19 8.42
N ASP A 224 -28.83 16.62 7.22
CA ASP A 224 -30.08 16.38 6.48
C ASP A 224 -30.37 14.87 6.46
N PRO A 225 -31.30 14.37 7.31
CA PRO A 225 -31.62 12.95 7.36
C PRO A 225 -32.23 12.42 6.06
N GLY A 226 -32.97 13.27 5.32
CA GLY A 226 -33.68 12.90 4.09
C GLY A 226 -32.80 12.92 2.84
N LEU A 227 -31.60 13.53 2.90
CA LEU A 227 -30.66 13.62 1.79
C LEU A 227 -30.42 12.24 1.13
N THR A 228 -30.27 11.19 1.93
CA THR A 228 -30.03 9.83 1.44
C THR A 228 -31.17 9.36 0.54
N GLN A 229 -32.41 9.47 0.99
CA GLN A 229 -33.59 9.02 0.25
C GLN A 229 -33.77 9.81 -1.05
N ARG A 230 -33.46 11.11 -1.06
CA ARG A 230 -33.49 11.93 -2.29
C ARG A 230 -32.40 11.50 -3.28
N LEU A 231 -31.18 11.25 -2.81
CA LEU A 231 -30.08 10.75 -3.64
C LEU A 231 -30.30 9.33 -4.19
N LEU A 232 -31.06 8.48 -3.50
CA LEU A 232 -31.42 7.15 -4.00
C LEU A 232 -32.36 7.19 -5.21
N VAL A 233 -33.15 8.26 -5.39
CA VAL A 233 -33.98 8.46 -6.59
C VAL A 233 -33.09 8.79 -7.81
N GLU A 234 -31.91 9.36 -7.61
CA GLU A 234 -30.98 9.71 -8.70
C GLU A 234 -30.11 8.54 -9.18
N LEU A 235 -30.29 7.32 -8.67
CA LEU A 235 -29.44 6.16 -8.97
C LEU A 235 -29.18 5.90 -10.47
N PRO A 236 -30.15 6.00 -11.40
CA PRO A 236 -29.87 5.90 -12.84
C PRO A 236 -28.90 6.98 -13.35
N GLY A 237 -29.04 8.22 -12.85
CA GLY A 237 -28.12 9.31 -13.18
C GLY A 237 -26.75 9.20 -12.47
N ILE A 238 -26.70 8.59 -11.29
CA ILE A 238 -25.45 8.28 -10.57
C ILE A 238 -24.72 7.13 -11.27
N LEU A 239 -25.45 6.17 -11.87
CA LEU A 239 -24.89 5.14 -12.75
C LEU A 239 -24.26 5.77 -13.99
N ASN A 240 -24.98 6.65 -14.71
CA ASN A 240 -24.41 7.40 -15.85
C ASN A 240 -23.14 8.17 -15.46
N TRP A 241 -23.15 8.84 -14.31
CA TRP A 241 -22.00 9.55 -13.76
C TRP A 241 -20.83 8.61 -13.43
N ALA A 242 -21.07 7.50 -12.74
CA ALA A 242 -20.05 6.49 -12.41
C ALA A 242 -19.44 5.86 -13.68
N LEU A 243 -20.28 5.51 -14.65
CA LEU A 243 -19.88 4.95 -15.94
C LEU A 243 -18.98 5.92 -16.72
N ALA A 244 -19.29 7.22 -16.74
CA ALA A 244 -18.42 8.25 -17.34
C ALA A 244 -17.09 8.47 -16.56
N GLY A 245 -17.00 7.99 -15.31
CA GLY A 245 -15.73 7.86 -14.59
C GLY A 245 -14.92 6.63 -15.01
N LEU A 246 -15.59 5.49 -15.21
CA LEU A 246 -14.96 4.25 -15.67
C LEU A 246 -14.26 4.44 -17.02
N ASP A 247 -14.89 5.17 -17.95
CA ASP A 247 -14.31 5.45 -19.28
C ASP A 247 -12.98 6.19 -19.15
N ARG A 248 -12.94 7.33 -18.45
CA ARG A 248 -11.71 8.09 -18.21
C ARG A 248 -10.61 7.27 -17.52
N LEU A 249 -11.00 6.43 -16.55
CA LEU A 249 -10.07 5.56 -15.86
C LEU A 249 -9.44 4.53 -16.80
N ARG A 250 -10.25 3.96 -17.71
CA ARG A 250 -9.80 3.01 -18.75
C ARG A 250 -8.92 3.69 -19.79
N GLU A 251 -9.33 4.85 -20.31
CA GLU A 251 -8.55 5.66 -21.28
C GLU A 251 -7.17 6.05 -20.73
N ARG A 252 -7.11 6.46 -19.45
CA ARG A 252 -5.87 6.87 -18.78
C ARG A 252 -5.08 5.69 -18.22
N GLY A 253 -5.70 4.51 -18.09
CA GLY A 253 -5.14 3.26 -17.57
C GLY A 253 -4.80 3.26 -16.07
N HIS A 254 -4.88 4.39 -15.36
CA HIS A 254 -4.50 4.48 -13.94
C HIS A 254 -5.27 5.57 -13.19
N PHE A 255 -5.53 5.34 -11.90
CA PHE A 255 -6.04 6.37 -10.97
C PHE A 255 -5.04 7.51 -10.74
N LEU A 256 -5.54 8.75 -10.67
CA LEU A 256 -4.81 9.91 -10.18
C LEU A 256 -5.14 10.17 -8.70
N GLN A 257 -4.11 10.58 -7.95
CA GLN A 257 -4.21 11.02 -6.57
C GLN A 257 -4.44 12.55 -6.54
N PRO A 258 -5.55 13.05 -5.98
CA PRO A 258 -5.75 14.48 -5.72
C PRO A 258 -4.62 15.09 -4.87
N GLU A 259 -4.22 16.31 -5.21
CA GLU A 259 -3.19 17.06 -4.49
C GLU A 259 -3.56 17.27 -3.01
N SER A 260 -4.85 17.50 -2.73
CA SER A 260 -5.42 17.61 -1.38
C SER A 260 -5.18 16.40 -0.48
N GLY A 261 -5.05 15.20 -1.07
CA GLY A 261 -4.74 13.95 -0.35
C GLY A 261 -3.27 13.54 -0.40
N GLN A 262 -2.41 14.25 -1.16
CA GLN A 262 -1.00 13.87 -1.34
C GLN A 262 -0.22 13.90 -0.02
N GLY A 263 -0.48 14.89 0.85
CA GLY A 263 0.11 14.95 2.19
C GLY A 263 -0.28 13.77 3.10
N ASP A 264 -1.50 13.23 2.96
CA ASP A 264 -1.92 12.03 3.68
C ASP A 264 -1.25 10.75 3.14
N VAL A 265 -0.99 10.67 1.83
CA VAL A 265 -0.21 9.56 1.23
C VAL A 265 1.22 9.56 1.77
N GLU A 266 1.83 10.73 1.92
CA GLU A 266 3.16 10.87 2.51
C GLU A 266 3.17 10.50 4.00
N LEU A 267 2.19 10.95 4.78
CA LEU A 267 2.01 10.54 6.18
C LEU A 267 1.75 9.03 6.34
N LEU A 268 1.04 8.38 5.41
CA LEU A 268 0.88 6.91 5.38
C LEU A 268 2.21 6.20 5.11
N HIS A 269 3.00 6.71 4.16
CA HIS A 269 4.32 6.18 3.84
C HIS A 269 5.27 6.28 5.04
N ASP A 270 5.23 7.40 5.77
CA ASP A 270 6.03 7.65 6.96
C ASP A 270 5.60 6.84 8.17
N ALA A 271 4.29 6.65 8.36
CA ALA A 271 3.75 5.80 9.43
C ALA A 271 4.06 4.32 9.19
N ALA A 272 4.02 3.86 7.94
CA ALA A 272 4.42 2.50 7.54
C ALA A 272 5.93 2.29 7.67
N SER A 273 6.72 3.30 7.27
CA SER A 273 8.18 3.26 7.31
C SER A 273 8.77 4.44 8.08
N PRO A 274 8.80 4.39 9.42
CA PRO A 274 9.44 5.43 10.22
C PRO A 274 10.94 5.58 9.89
N VAL A 275 11.56 4.54 9.30
CA VAL A 275 12.94 4.58 8.80
C VAL A 275 13.05 5.45 7.56
N SER A 276 12.08 5.42 6.65
CA SER A 276 12.02 6.35 5.52
C SER A 276 11.84 7.80 5.97
N ALA A 277 10.95 8.04 6.94
CA ALA A 277 10.77 9.36 7.54
C ALA A 277 12.09 9.89 8.16
N PHE A 278 12.77 9.09 8.98
CA PHE A 278 14.09 9.44 9.52
C PHE A 278 15.15 9.70 8.42
N VAL A 279 15.12 8.95 7.32
CA VAL A 279 16.04 9.20 6.19
C VAL A 279 15.77 10.56 5.57
N ARG A 280 14.52 10.90 5.24
CA ARG A 280 14.18 12.23 4.68
C ARG A 280 14.49 13.37 5.66
N ASP A 281 14.08 13.24 6.91
CA ASP A 281 14.07 14.33 7.87
C ASP A 281 15.45 14.60 8.54
N CYS A 282 16.30 13.56 8.66
CA CYS A 282 17.56 13.65 9.41
C CYS A 282 18.81 13.43 8.55
N CYS A 283 18.67 13.03 7.28
CA CYS A 283 19.78 12.50 6.49
C CYS A 283 19.82 13.05 5.07
N ARG A 284 20.92 13.70 4.69
CA ARG A 284 21.08 14.20 3.32
C ARG A 284 21.45 13.07 2.37
N LEU A 285 20.49 12.65 1.54
CA LEU A 285 20.71 11.83 0.36
C LEU A 285 21.37 12.68 -0.73
N ASP A 286 22.49 12.23 -1.27
CA ASP A 286 23.25 12.94 -2.32
C ASP A 286 24.09 11.92 -3.12
N PRO A 287 24.07 11.94 -4.47
CA PRO A 287 24.73 10.92 -5.31
C PRO A 287 26.25 10.81 -5.16
N ALA A 288 26.94 11.83 -4.63
CA ALA A 288 28.40 11.83 -4.49
C ALA A 288 28.90 11.11 -3.22
N TYR A 289 28.04 10.93 -2.20
CA TYR A 289 28.43 10.38 -0.91
C TYR A 289 28.59 8.85 -0.94
N GLN A 290 29.25 8.26 0.07
CA GLN A 290 29.68 6.86 0.04
C GLN A 290 29.76 6.20 1.50
N CYS A 291 29.35 4.91 1.76
CA CYS A 291 29.52 4.02 2.99
C CYS A 291 29.73 2.47 2.74
N ARG A 292 30.53 1.77 3.56
CA ARG A 292 30.80 0.32 3.45
C ARG A 292 29.71 -0.52 4.13
N ARG A 293 29.61 -1.78 3.70
CA ARG A 293 28.68 -2.80 4.27
C ARG A 293 28.95 -3.09 5.77
N THR A 294 30.08 -2.63 6.29
CA THR A 294 30.55 -2.79 7.67
C THR A 294 30.52 -1.47 8.47
N ILE A 295 29.86 -0.43 7.96
CA ILE A 295 29.63 0.81 8.72
C ILE A 295 28.76 0.46 9.94
N SER A 296 29.25 0.78 11.13
CA SER A 296 28.48 0.63 12.35
C SER A 296 27.25 1.54 12.30
N ILE A 297 26.06 0.94 12.24
CA ILE A 297 24.78 1.65 12.35
C ILE A 297 24.50 2.20 13.76
N THR A 298 25.41 2.00 14.71
CA THR A 298 25.26 2.38 16.12
C THR A 298 25.07 3.90 16.33
N PRO A 299 25.74 4.83 15.62
CA PRO A 299 25.45 6.26 15.74
C PRO A 299 24.04 6.61 15.24
N ILE A 300 23.62 6.02 14.12
CA ILE A 300 22.33 6.28 13.48
C ILE A 300 21.19 5.72 14.36
N SER A 301 21.29 4.45 14.76
CA SER A 301 20.35 3.82 15.69
C SER A 301 20.41 4.42 17.12
N GLY A 302 21.50 5.11 17.48
CA GLY A 302 21.58 5.93 18.70
C GLY A 302 20.73 7.20 18.60
N THR A 303 20.80 7.93 17.48
CA THR A 303 19.93 9.09 17.23
C THR A 303 18.47 8.69 17.07
N TRP A 304 18.19 7.55 16.43
CA TRP A 304 16.86 6.94 16.38
C TRP A 304 16.27 6.67 17.77
N ARG A 305 17.01 5.94 18.64
CA ARG A 305 16.57 5.65 20.01
C ARG A 305 16.34 6.93 20.83
N ARG A 306 17.13 7.99 20.60
CA ARG A 306 16.92 9.31 21.22
C ARG A 306 15.63 10.03 20.78
N ARG A 307 15.02 9.65 19.66
CA ARG A 307 13.66 10.09 19.26
C ARG A 307 12.53 9.20 19.83
N GLY A 308 12.84 8.25 20.72
CA GLY A 308 11.85 7.38 21.35
C GLY A 308 11.27 6.28 20.46
N ILE A 309 11.72 6.17 19.21
CA ILE A 309 11.21 5.17 18.27
C ILE A 309 11.82 3.79 18.63
N PRO A 310 11.02 2.73 18.84
CA PRO A 310 11.53 1.40 19.16
C PRO A 310 12.38 0.81 18.01
N VAL A 311 13.23 -0.16 18.33
CA VAL A 311 14.12 -0.84 17.37
C VAL A 311 13.90 -2.34 17.48
N ALA A 312 13.29 -2.96 16.47
CA ALA A 312 13.04 -4.41 16.42
C ALA A 312 14.33 -5.25 16.41
N GLY A 313 15.46 -4.66 16.02
CA GLY A 313 16.80 -5.24 16.07
C GLY A 313 17.76 -4.39 15.25
N GLN A 314 19.07 -4.48 15.52
CA GLN A 314 20.05 -3.75 14.69
C GLN A 314 20.05 -4.25 13.23
N GLU A 315 19.88 -5.55 13.00
CA GLU A 315 19.80 -6.13 11.65
C GLU A 315 18.52 -5.74 10.90
N HIS A 316 17.38 -5.62 11.59
CA HIS A 316 16.15 -5.09 11.00
C HIS A 316 16.34 -3.63 10.60
N PHE A 317 16.77 -2.78 11.53
CA PHE A 317 17.05 -1.37 11.24
C PHE A 317 18.05 -1.19 10.09
N ALA A 318 19.08 -2.02 9.98
CA ALA A 318 20.02 -2.00 8.85
C ALA A 318 19.36 -2.35 7.50
N ARG A 319 18.43 -3.32 7.48
CA ARG A 319 17.68 -3.74 6.30
C ARG A 319 16.73 -2.63 5.84
N ASP A 320 15.98 -2.07 6.77
CA ASP A 320 14.95 -1.06 6.51
C ASP A 320 15.60 0.27 6.08
N LEU A 321 16.74 0.61 6.70
CA LEU A 321 17.57 1.75 6.30
C LEU A 321 18.16 1.55 4.89
N LEU A 322 18.57 0.32 4.56
CA LEU A 322 18.98 -0.01 3.19
C LEU A 322 17.82 0.13 2.20
N ALA A 323 16.61 -0.35 2.53
CA ALA A 323 15.44 -0.22 1.68
C ALA A 323 15.08 1.25 1.39
N ALA A 324 15.04 2.09 2.43
CA ALA A 324 14.81 3.53 2.32
C ALA A 324 15.90 4.26 1.50
N VAL A 325 17.17 3.86 1.63
CA VAL A 325 18.32 4.51 0.98
C VAL A 325 18.63 3.97 -0.42
N VAL A 326 18.11 2.80 -0.82
CA VAL A 326 18.49 2.13 -2.09
C VAL A 326 18.10 2.87 -3.38
N ARG A 327 17.37 3.99 -3.28
CA ARG A 327 17.27 4.99 -4.37
C ARG A 327 18.59 5.80 -4.60
N GLY A 328 19.66 5.57 -3.82
CA GLY A 328 21.03 6.11 -4.05
C GLY A 328 22.16 5.08 -3.88
N ARG A 329 23.33 5.28 -4.55
CA ARG A 329 24.50 4.33 -4.55
C ARG A 329 25.80 4.93 -4.04
N VAL A 330 26.51 4.26 -3.10
CA VAL A 330 27.21 5.02 -2.05
C VAL A 330 28.16 4.15 -1.12
N ARG A 331 29.52 4.03 -1.31
CA ARG A 331 30.58 3.24 -0.52
C ARG A 331 32.13 3.64 -0.52
N ASP A 332 32.92 4.10 0.51
CA ASP A 332 32.87 4.86 1.83
C ASP A 332 34.01 5.92 1.95
N ALA A 333 34.18 6.62 3.11
CA ALA A 333 35.23 7.63 3.32
C ALA A 333 36.13 7.38 4.57
N SER A 334 37.36 6.89 4.35
CA SER A 334 38.42 6.83 5.39
C SER A 334 39.86 7.06 4.90
N GLY A 335 40.08 7.31 3.60
CA GLY A 335 41.34 7.83 3.03
C GLY A 335 42.61 6.95 3.06
N VAL A 336 42.68 5.91 3.88
CA VAL A 336 43.92 5.15 4.14
C VAL A 336 43.89 3.75 3.50
N ILE A 337 44.99 3.40 2.82
CA ILE A 337 45.30 2.06 2.30
C ILE A 337 46.28 1.37 3.26
N SER A 338 46.05 0.09 3.57
CA SER A 338 47.06 -0.81 4.15
C SER A 338 46.72 -2.29 3.91
N PRO A 339 47.73 -3.19 3.95
CA PRO A 339 47.72 -4.46 3.19
C PRO A 339 47.09 -5.65 3.93
N PRO A 340 46.90 -6.83 3.27
CA PRO A 340 46.18 -7.96 3.86
C PRO A 340 47.01 -8.74 4.89
N LEU A 341 46.33 -9.40 5.83
CA LEU A 341 46.91 -10.42 6.70
C LEU A 341 46.20 -11.76 6.50
N THR A 342 46.87 -12.66 5.79
CA THR A 342 46.56 -14.09 5.72
C THR A 342 47.12 -14.83 6.93
N SER A 343 46.27 -15.53 7.69
CA SER A 343 46.66 -16.77 8.43
C SER A 343 45.44 -17.49 9.01
N GLU A 344 44.63 -18.01 8.09
CA GLU A 344 44.05 -19.36 8.17
C GLU A 344 44.45 -20.21 9.40
N LYS A 345 43.47 -20.55 10.27
CA LYS A 345 43.54 -21.79 11.07
C LYS A 345 42.19 -22.28 11.63
N ARG A 346 41.49 -23.07 10.80
CA ARG A 346 40.41 -24.06 11.03
C ARG A 346 39.61 -24.09 9.73
N ARG A 347 39.61 -25.12 8.87
CA ARG A 347 40.06 -26.55 8.89
C ARG A 347 40.45 -26.88 7.42
N ASN A 348 41.18 -27.92 7.02
CA ASN A 348 41.72 -29.14 7.65
C ASN A 348 42.84 -29.74 6.74
N ALA A 349 43.24 -30.99 6.99
CA ALA A 349 43.98 -31.89 6.07
C ALA A 349 45.50 -31.66 5.91
N TRP A 350 46.26 -32.54 6.57
CA TRP A 350 47.62 -32.93 6.19
C TRP A 350 47.54 -34.03 5.10
N LEU A 351 48.58 -34.16 4.26
CA LEU A 351 48.77 -35.12 3.14
C LEU A 351 48.10 -34.84 1.78
N GLN A 352 48.71 -35.46 0.75
CA GLN A 352 48.37 -35.47 -0.69
C GLN A 352 48.44 -34.11 -1.42
N ARG A 353 49.62 -33.50 -1.57
CA ARG A 353 50.68 -33.79 -2.58
C ARG A 353 50.25 -33.63 -4.06
N ARG A 354 50.92 -32.68 -4.74
CA ARG A 354 51.41 -32.63 -6.16
C ARG A 354 50.78 -33.66 -7.15
N VAL A 355 50.38 -33.26 -8.37
CA VAL A 355 51.30 -32.82 -9.46
C VAL A 355 50.56 -32.03 -10.57
N ARG A 356 51.21 -30.97 -11.08
CA ARG A 356 51.14 -30.28 -12.40
C ARG A 356 49.86 -30.32 -13.30
N ALA A 357 49.64 -29.15 -13.93
CA ALA A 357 49.48 -28.90 -15.38
C ALA A 357 48.15 -28.32 -15.92
N ARG A 358 48.29 -27.07 -16.41
CA ARG A 358 47.71 -26.48 -17.64
C ARG A 358 46.19 -26.35 -17.84
N GLN A 359 45.82 -25.08 -18.08
CA GLN A 359 44.81 -24.61 -19.05
C GLN A 359 43.34 -25.01 -18.85
N GLY A 360 42.53 -24.05 -18.38
CA GLY A 360 41.06 -24.17 -18.41
C GLY A 360 40.33 -22.92 -17.90
N SER A 361 39.63 -22.23 -18.81
CA SER A 361 38.55 -21.25 -18.57
C SER A 361 38.79 -20.08 -17.58
N THR A 362 38.95 -18.89 -18.14
CA THR A 362 38.66 -17.62 -17.46
C THR A 362 37.19 -17.54 -17.04
N ARG A 363 36.91 -17.07 -15.81
CA ARG A 363 35.60 -16.55 -15.42
C ARG A 363 35.74 -15.16 -14.80
N LEU A 364 35.06 -14.18 -15.37
CA LEU A 364 34.87 -12.87 -14.74
C LEU A 364 33.96 -13.04 -13.51
N SER A 365 34.15 -12.21 -12.49
CA SER A 365 33.10 -11.91 -11.51
C SER A 365 32.95 -10.40 -11.36
N THR A 366 31.74 -9.89 -11.58
CA THR A 366 31.43 -8.46 -11.58
C THR A 366 30.98 -8.01 -10.19
N SER A 367 31.59 -6.94 -9.66
CA SER A 367 31.28 -6.40 -8.33
C SER A 367 30.42 -5.14 -8.41
N ARG A 368 29.35 -5.05 -7.58
CA ARG A 368 28.42 -3.90 -7.48
C ARG A 368 28.48 -3.26 -6.07
N LYS A 369 28.25 -1.94 -5.94
CA LYS A 369 28.52 -1.12 -4.71
C LYS A 369 27.30 -0.27 -4.23
N LEU A 370 27.08 -0.20 -2.89
CA LEU A 370 25.99 0.43 -2.07
C LEU A 370 26.43 0.52 -0.56
N ALA A 371 25.88 1.28 0.42
CA ALA A 371 25.02 2.48 0.49
C ALA A 371 25.21 3.20 1.88
N CYS A 372 24.93 4.52 2.03
CA CYS A 372 25.26 5.43 3.17
C CYS A 372 24.28 6.59 3.37
N LEU A 373 24.50 7.34 4.46
CA LEU A 373 24.01 8.70 4.70
C LEU A 373 25.05 9.54 5.49
N ARG A 374 24.93 10.88 5.44
CA ARG A 374 25.60 11.80 6.37
C ARG A 374 24.54 12.65 7.09
N CYS A 375 24.66 12.74 8.41
CA CYS A 375 23.76 13.51 9.28
C CYS A 375 24.45 14.83 9.70
N PRO A 376 23.85 16.01 9.45
CA PRO A 376 24.47 17.28 9.78
C PRO A 376 23.96 17.84 11.12
N PHE A 377 24.81 17.87 12.15
CA PHE A 377 24.76 18.92 13.16
C PHE A 377 26.17 19.20 13.70
N SER A 378 26.41 20.46 14.08
CA SER A 378 27.71 20.99 14.45
C SER A 378 28.12 20.65 15.89
N ARG A 379 29.37 20.97 16.22
CA ARG A 379 29.79 21.20 17.61
C ARG A 379 28.91 22.31 18.21
N ASP A 380 28.24 22.04 19.32
CA ASP A 380 28.56 22.66 20.62
C ASP A 380 27.64 22.10 21.72
N GLN A 381 28.13 22.12 22.97
CA GLN A 381 27.50 21.55 24.18
C GLN A 381 27.24 20.01 24.06
N TRP A 382 27.89 19.14 24.84
CA TRP A 382 27.94 19.13 26.30
C TRP A 382 29.30 18.62 26.81
N ASN A 383 29.75 19.17 27.94
CA ASN A 383 31.10 18.95 28.46
C ASN A 383 31.12 17.79 29.49
N ARG A 384 31.58 16.58 29.09
CA ARG A 384 32.20 15.55 29.96
C ARG A 384 32.70 14.34 29.14
N PRO A 385 33.94 13.86 29.34
CA PRO A 385 34.43 12.65 28.69
C PRO A 385 33.96 11.39 29.41
N LEU A 386 33.26 10.49 28.70
CA LEU A 386 33.08 9.10 29.13
C LEU A 386 34.06 8.20 28.36
N THR A 387 35.12 7.79 29.04
CA THR A 387 36.11 6.83 28.52
C THR A 387 35.48 5.45 28.33
N CYS A 388 35.71 4.84 27.17
CA CYS A 388 35.47 3.41 26.95
C CYS A 388 36.77 2.75 26.49
N LEU A 389 37.19 1.68 27.16
CA LEU A 389 38.54 1.13 27.03
C LEU A 389 38.67 0.17 25.83
N THR A 390 39.79 0.25 25.13
CA THR A 390 40.62 -0.94 24.85
C THR A 390 42.05 -0.54 24.50
N ARG A 391 43.04 -1.11 25.20
CA ARG A 391 44.47 -0.99 24.85
C ARG A 391 44.85 -2.09 23.86
N CYS A 392 45.55 -1.75 22.79
CA CYS A 392 46.46 -2.67 22.11
C CYS A 392 47.90 -2.14 22.22
N ARG A 393 48.86 -3.03 22.47
CA ARG A 393 50.28 -2.70 22.66
C ARG A 393 50.95 -2.50 21.29
N ASN A 394 51.87 -1.53 21.20
CA ASN A 394 52.73 -1.30 20.05
C ASN A 394 54.15 -1.86 20.34
N PRO A 395 54.76 -2.69 19.47
CA PRO A 395 56.05 -3.32 19.76
C PRO A 395 57.28 -2.55 19.23
N ARG A 396 58.22 -2.25 20.14
CA ARG A 396 59.67 -1.96 19.94
C ARG A 396 60.08 -0.72 19.11
N LYS A 397 60.76 0.22 19.79
CA LYS A 397 62.16 0.67 19.55
C LYS A 397 62.61 1.44 20.82
N THR A 398 63.54 0.91 21.62
CA THR A 398 65.01 1.12 21.58
C THR A 398 65.47 2.55 21.87
N GLU A 399 65.79 2.81 23.14
CA GLU A 399 66.93 3.62 23.64
C GLU A 399 67.07 3.34 25.15
N GLY A 400 68.14 3.80 25.84
CA GLY A 400 68.53 3.24 27.15
C GLY A 400 69.24 4.18 28.13
N PHE A 401 69.88 3.57 29.15
CA PHE A 401 70.47 4.17 30.37
C PHE A 401 69.46 4.76 31.38
N PRO A 402 69.82 4.85 32.68
CA PRO A 402 70.42 3.78 33.50
C PRO A 402 69.64 3.54 34.82
N ARG A 403 70.15 2.67 35.70
CA ARG A 403 69.58 2.44 37.04
C ARG A 403 69.98 3.54 38.03
N GLN A 404 69.05 3.89 38.93
CA GLN A 404 69.33 4.21 40.34
C GLN A 404 68.28 3.47 41.18
N GLY A 405 68.67 2.97 42.36
CA GLY A 405 67.98 1.90 43.08
C GLY A 405 68.72 0.58 42.91
#